data_AF-A0A6P9AWL0-F1
#
_entry.id   AF-A0A6P9AWL0-F1
#
_cell.length_a   1.000
_cell.length_b   1.000
_cell.length_c   1.000
_cell.angle_alpha   90.00
_cell.angle_beta   90.00
_cell.angle_gamma   90.00
#
_symmetry.space_group_name_H-M   'P 1'
#
loop_
_entity.id
_entity.type
_entity.pdbx_description
1 polymer ?
#
loop_
_entity_poly.entity_id
_entity_poly.type
_entity_poly.pdbx_seq_one_letter_code
_entity_poly.pdbx_strand_id
1 'polypeptide(L)'
;MINYILGVQWEDNFRFKLIHEITQRSKAGSRTSEVTAYMVNHQKCFRIPYSLTIIDTPGFGDAEQDKLVEKQLLEFFSTPGGIDHVDAICLVAQAFLSHSTHAQKCVFDSMLSMLGKDVKDNIQLLITFADGGTPPVLEALKEADLPCAQDESGTPLHFRFNHSALFAPTQNGGSRNAVAEMFWKMSTESMKDFFDSLKMVETKSLTLTMDILKERQELEAALRSPPSLKVQPVKPNSFLITINPMAEAMGSISGYQVAYRAAGEENWKSLHVEGSKNEFTLENVHLTTQYQFRCAAVTHLEISRWSEETTCIYPAEKTEQGSQEDHGAQAKEE
;
A
#
# COMPACT_ATOMS: atom_id res chain seq x y z
N MET A 1 -14.53 21.74 0.21
CA MET A 1 -14.26 21.79 -1.23
C MET A 1 -15.54 21.70 -2.07
N ILE A 2 -16.26 20.57 -2.12
CA ILE A 2 -17.41 20.42 -3.02
C ILE A 2 -18.53 21.48 -2.85
N ASN A 3 -18.83 21.86 -1.61
CA ASN A 3 -19.80 22.95 -1.34
C ASN A 3 -19.36 24.29 -1.96
N TYR A 4 -18.05 24.58 -1.98
CA TYR A 4 -17.52 25.77 -2.65
C TYR A 4 -17.68 25.67 -4.17
N ILE A 5 -17.30 24.53 -4.76
CA ILE A 5 -17.40 24.28 -6.21
C ILE A 5 -18.84 24.47 -6.70
N LEU A 6 -19.80 23.89 -5.97
CA LEU A 6 -21.23 23.94 -6.28
C LEU A 6 -21.90 25.27 -5.89
N GLY A 7 -21.17 26.18 -5.25
CA GLY A 7 -21.65 27.50 -4.92
C GLY A 7 -22.63 27.58 -3.75
N VAL A 8 -22.66 26.58 -2.87
CA VAL A 8 -23.47 26.55 -1.64
C VAL A 8 -23.15 27.77 -0.77
N GLN A 9 -24.19 28.42 -0.27
CA GLN A 9 -24.12 29.58 0.61
C GLN A 9 -24.42 29.19 2.06
N TRP A 10 -24.13 30.11 2.98
CA TRP A 10 -24.40 29.88 4.40
C TRP A 10 -25.90 29.71 4.66
N GLU A 11 -26.73 30.48 3.97
CA GLU A 11 -28.19 30.54 4.12
C GLU A 11 -28.89 29.27 3.62
N ASP A 12 -28.23 28.47 2.77
CA ASP A 12 -28.78 27.23 2.26
C ASP A 12 -29.05 26.26 3.41
N ASN A 13 -30.15 25.52 3.34
CA ASN A 13 -30.56 24.56 4.36
C ASN A 13 -29.96 23.16 4.18
N PHE A 14 -28.98 23.01 3.27
CA PHE A 14 -28.32 21.75 2.95
C PHE A 14 -26.81 21.92 2.82
N ARG A 15 -26.07 20.82 2.99
CA ARG A 15 -24.61 20.73 2.76
C ARG A 15 -24.31 19.39 2.08
N PHE A 16 -23.43 19.41 1.08
CA PHE A 16 -22.97 18.20 0.41
C PHE A 16 -21.81 17.55 1.17
N LYS A 17 -21.78 16.21 1.15
CA LYS A 17 -20.67 15.38 1.61
C LYS A 17 -20.29 14.43 0.48
N LEU A 18 -19.00 14.34 0.18
CA LEU A 18 -18.44 13.29 -0.67
C LEU A 18 -18.02 12.17 0.26
N ILE A 19 -18.67 11.02 0.16
CA ILE A 19 -18.36 9.83 0.95
C ILE A 19 -18.44 8.60 0.04
N HIS A 20 -17.47 7.71 0.16
CA HIS A 20 -17.53 6.38 -0.41
C HIS A 20 -18.07 5.43 0.67
N GLU A 21 -19.38 5.17 0.65
CA GLU A 21 -20.02 4.28 1.62
C GLU A 21 -19.73 2.81 1.28
N ILE A 22 -18.53 2.33 1.61
CA ILE A 22 -18.28 0.90 1.72
C ILE A 22 -18.55 0.50 3.17
N THR A 23 -19.71 -0.12 3.41
CA THR A 23 -20.17 -0.77 4.66
C THR A 23 -20.74 0.10 5.80
N GLN A 24 -21.75 -0.48 6.46
CA GLN A 24 -22.46 -0.03 7.66
C GLN A 24 -21.56 0.10 8.92
N ARG A 25 -20.41 0.78 8.83
CA ARG A 25 -19.62 1.13 10.02
C ARG A 25 -20.20 2.39 10.67
N SER A 26 -20.24 2.39 12.00
CA SER A 26 -20.74 3.51 12.79
C SER A 26 -19.99 4.81 12.42
N LYS A 27 -20.67 5.96 12.52
CA LYS A 27 -20.14 7.30 12.21
C LYS A 27 -18.82 7.66 12.93
N ALA A 28 -18.41 6.88 13.93
CA ALA A 28 -17.15 7.02 14.67
C ALA A 28 -15.96 6.27 14.04
N GLY A 29 -16.18 5.42 13.02
CA GLY A 29 -15.16 4.61 12.35
C GLY A 29 -14.81 5.05 10.92
N SER A 30 -15.10 6.30 10.56
CA SER A 30 -14.94 6.88 9.21
C SER A 30 -13.48 7.16 8.85
N ARG A 31 -12.64 6.12 8.79
CA ARG A 31 -11.32 6.21 8.16
C ARG A 31 -11.46 5.70 6.72
N THR A 32 -11.02 6.50 5.73
CA THR A 32 -10.87 6.04 4.35
C THR A 32 -10.00 4.79 4.34
N SER A 33 -10.50 3.69 3.78
CA SER A 33 -9.80 2.39 3.74
C SER A 33 -9.19 2.07 2.38
N GLU A 34 -9.63 2.77 1.34
CA GLU A 34 -9.26 2.51 -0.05
C GLU A 34 -9.00 3.83 -0.78
N VAL A 35 -8.01 3.85 -1.66
CA VAL A 35 -7.77 4.97 -2.57
C VAL A 35 -8.95 5.11 -3.53
N THR A 36 -9.63 6.27 -3.50
CA THR A 36 -10.85 6.52 -4.27
C THR A 36 -10.72 7.81 -5.08
N ALA A 37 -11.03 7.76 -6.38
CA ALA A 37 -11.12 8.95 -7.21
C ALA A 37 -12.56 9.41 -7.41
N TYR A 38 -12.82 10.68 -7.08
CA TYR A 38 -14.07 11.36 -7.35
C TYR A 38 -13.88 12.33 -8.52
N MET A 39 -14.57 12.08 -9.63
CA MET A 39 -14.55 12.95 -10.80
C MET A 39 -15.73 13.91 -10.78
N VAL A 40 -15.44 15.19 -10.58
CA VAL A 40 -16.40 16.30 -10.56
C VAL A 40 -16.37 16.99 -11.94
N ASN A 41 -17.27 16.56 -12.82
CA ASN A 41 -17.38 17.13 -14.16
C ASN A 41 -17.93 18.56 -14.11
N HIS A 42 -17.23 19.48 -14.77
CA HIS A 42 -17.61 20.90 -14.82
C HIS A 42 -19.04 21.11 -15.32
N GLN A 43 -19.74 22.03 -14.67
CA GLN A 43 -21.02 22.59 -15.14
C GLN A 43 -20.96 24.11 -15.10
N LYS A 44 -21.71 24.78 -15.99
CA LYS A 44 -21.70 26.25 -16.13
C LYS A 44 -21.96 27.03 -14.83
N CYS A 45 -22.61 26.43 -13.85
CA CYS A 45 -22.92 27.03 -12.56
C CYS A 45 -21.81 26.85 -11.50
N PHE A 46 -20.74 26.12 -11.81
CA PHE A 46 -19.66 25.88 -10.86
C PHE A 46 -18.80 27.14 -10.69
N ARG A 47 -18.22 27.30 -9.50
CA ARG A 47 -17.30 28.41 -9.22
C ARG A 47 -15.94 28.26 -9.91
N ILE A 48 -15.60 27.05 -10.34
CA ILE A 48 -14.37 26.75 -11.08
C ILE A 48 -14.71 26.45 -12.55
N PRO A 49 -13.91 26.90 -13.53
CA PRO A 49 -14.21 26.75 -14.95
C PRO A 49 -13.72 25.43 -15.57
N TYR A 50 -13.44 24.41 -14.76
CA TYR A 50 -12.85 23.14 -15.18
C TYR A 50 -13.37 21.95 -14.35
N SER A 51 -13.23 20.75 -14.90
CA SER A 51 -13.51 19.50 -14.17
C SER A 51 -12.39 19.23 -13.19
N LEU A 52 -12.73 18.61 -12.06
CA LEU A 52 -11.77 18.30 -11.00
C LEU A 52 -11.83 16.82 -10.66
N THR A 53 -10.68 16.17 -10.57
CA THR A 53 -10.57 14.82 -10.01
C THR A 53 -9.94 14.92 -8.63
N ILE A 54 -10.61 14.37 -7.62
CA ILE A 54 -10.11 14.32 -6.24
C ILE A 54 -9.75 12.88 -5.93
N ILE A 55 -8.48 12.64 -5.61
CA ILE A 55 -8.01 11.34 -5.13
C ILE A 55 -8.00 11.41 -3.61
N ASP A 56 -8.91 10.67 -2.98
CA ASP A 56 -8.93 10.48 -1.53
C ASP A 56 -8.15 9.22 -1.18
N THR A 57 -7.28 9.31 -0.17
CA THR A 57 -6.42 8.20 0.25
C THR A 57 -6.69 7.86 1.70
N PRO A 58 -6.43 6.62 2.15
CA PRO A 58 -6.29 6.35 3.57
C PRO A 58 -5.22 7.27 4.18
N GLY A 59 -5.36 7.58 5.46
CA GLY A 59 -4.35 8.36 6.17
C GLY A 59 -3.04 7.59 6.31
N PHE A 60 -1.96 8.31 6.60
CA PHE A 60 -0.67 7.76 7.04
C PHE A 60 -0.58 7.81 8.56
N GLY A 61 0.21 6.93 9.18
CA GLY A 61 0.39 7.01 10.64
C GLY A 61 1.05 5.82 11.34
N ASP A 62 1.17 4.69 10.67
CA ASP A 62 1.87 3.52 11.18
C ASP A 62 2.49 2.73 10.03
N ALA A 63 3.60 2.03 10.28
CA ALA A 63 4.40 1.41 9.22
C ALA A 63 3.65 0.31 8.44
N GLU A 64 2.68 -0.37 9.05
CA GLU A 64 1.90 -1.41 8.37
C GLU A 64 0.84 -0.78 7.45
N GLN A 65 0.15 0.23 7.94
CA GLN A 65 -0.81 1.00 7.17
C GLN A 65 -0.14 1.78 6.03
N ASP A 66 1.01 2.38 6.27
CA ASP A 66 1.76 3.13 5.26
C ASP A 66 2.13 2.21 4.08
N LYS A 67 2.55 0.96 4.34
CA LYS A 67 2.79 -0.06 3.28
C LYS A 67 1.53 -0.43 2.52
N LEU A 68 0.39 -0.53 3.20
CA LEU A 68 -0.89 -0.80 2.55
C LEU A 68 -1.30 0.36 1.62
N VAL A 69 -1.12 1.60 2.08
CA VAL A 69 -1.38 2.80 1.28
C VAL A 69 -0.46 2.86 0.07
N GLU A 70 0.82 2.54 0.25
CA GLU A 70 1.79 2.42 -0.83
C GLU A 70 1.36 1.42 -1.90
N LYS A 71 0.94 0.22 -1.48
CA LYS A 71 0.44 -0.82 -2.38
C LYS A 71 -0.81 -0.36 -3.14
N GLN A 72 -1.77 0.27 -2.45
CA GLN A 72 -3.00 0.76 -3.07
C GLN A 72 -2.73 1.89 -4.08
N LEU A 73 -1.84 2.83 -3.75
CA LEU A 73 -1.47 3.91 -4.67
C LEU A 73 -0.77 3.38 -5.91
N LEU A 74 0.16 2.43 -5.74
CA LEU A 74 0.84 1.79 -6.87
C LEU A 74 -0.17 1.07 -7.79
N GLU A 75 -1.11 0.32 -7.22
CA GLU A 75 -2.16 -0.34 -8.01
C GLU A 75 -3.04 0.68 -8.72
N PHE A 76 -3.49 1.71 -8.00
CA PHE A 76 -4.36 2.77 -8.51
C PHE A 76 -3.75 3.48 -9.72
N PHE A 77 -2.50 3.94 -9.60
CA PHE A 77 -1.80 4.67 -10.66
C PHE A 77 -1.22 3.77 -11.76
N SER A 78 -1.14 2.45 -11.55
CA SER A 78 -0.72 1.50 -12.59
C SER A 78 -1.84 1.15 -13.57
N THR A 79 -3.07 1.61 -13.33
CA THR A 79 -4.22 1.33 -14.18
C THR A 79 -3.99 1.85 -15.61
N PRO A 80 -4.07 1.01 -16.67
CA PRO A 80 -3.87 1.46 -18.04
C PRO A 80 -4.86 2.55 -18.44
N GLY A 81 -4.35 3.69 -18.92
CA GLY A 81 -5.18 4.86 -19.23
C GLY A 81 -5.78 5.54 -17.99
N GLY A 82 -5.28 5.21 -16.80
CA GLY A 82 -5.64 5.83 -15.54
C GLY A 82 -4.99 7.21 -15.35
N ILE A 83 -4.97 7.66 -14.09
CA ILE A 83 -4.38 8.94 -13.72
C ILE A 83 -2.86 8.78 -13.62
N ASP A 84 -2.12 9.58 -14.37
CA ASP A 84 -0.66 9.58 -14.41
C ASP A 84 -0.04 10.96 -14.12
N HIS A 85 -0.87 11.98 -13.88
CA HIS A 85 -0.47 13.35 -13.56
C HIS A 85 -1.26 13.90 -12.37
N VAL A 86 -0.64 14.82 -11.63
CA VAL A 86 -1.26 15.54 -10.51
C VAL A 86 -0.96 17.03 -10.59
N ASP A 87 -1.97 17.84 -10.27
CA ASP A 87 -1.81 19.29 -10.13
C ASP A 87 -1.39 19.66 -8.71
N ALA A 88 -1.94 18.98 -7.70
CA ALA A 88 -1.64 19.25 -6.31
C ALA A 88 -1.74 18.00 -5.43
N ILE A 89 -0.92 18.00 -4.38
CA ILE A 89 -0.91 17.03 -3.31
C ILE A 89 -1.31 17.75 -2.03
N CYS A 90 -2.49 17.42 -1.49
CA CYS A 90 -3.07 18.13 -0.36
C CYS A 90 -2.75 17.41 0.96
N LEU A 91 -1.86 17.99 1.76
CA LEU A 91 -1.52 17.49 3.09
C LEU A 91 -2.45 18.09 4.14
N VAL A 92 -3.24 17.26 4.80
CA VAL A 92 -4.18 17.71 5.83
C VAL A 92 -3.55 17.61 7.22
N ALA A 93 -3.47 18.73 7.94
CA ALA A 93 -2.94 18.77 9.31
C ALA A 93 -3.91 19.51 10.26
N GLN A 94 -3.81 19.25 11.57
CA GLN A 94 -4.58 20.01 12.57
C GLN A 94 -3.70 21.12 13.17
N ALA A 95 -4.27 22.32 13.36
CA ALA A 95 -3.55 23.51 13.80
C ALA A 95 -2.81 23.35 15.13
N PHE A 96 -3.41 22.63 16.09
CA PHE A 96 -2.93 22.51 17.48
C PHE A 96 -2.30 21.15 17.82
N LEU A 97 -2.14 20.25 16.85
CA LEU A 97 -1.38 19.00 17.08
C LEU A 97 0.12 19.32 17.03
N SER A 98 0.66 19.94 18.08
CA SER A 98 2.07 20.35 18.19
C SER A 98 2.94 19.38 19.01
N HIS A 99 2.45 18.19 19.37
CA HIS A 99 3.08 17.35 20.40
C HIS A 99 3.77 16.07 19.92
N SER A 100 4.03 15.93 18.63
CA SER A 100 5.20 15.16 18.20
C SER A 100 5.59 15.56 16.79
N THR A 101 6.50 16.54 16.69
CA THR A 101 7.26 16.82 15.48
C THR A 101 7.77 15.53 14.87
N HIS A 102 8.13 14.52 15.68
CA HIS A 102 8.60 13.23 15.19
C HIS A 102 7.51 12.41 14.49
N ALA A 103 6.32 12.23 15.08
CA ALA A 103 5.26 11.43 14.45
C ALA A 103 4.72 12.10 13.18
N GLN A 104 4.55 13.42 13.19
CA GLN A 104 4.15 14.18 12.01
C GLN A 104 5.23 14.15 10.94
N LYS A 105 6.49 14.36 11.32
CA LYS A 105 7.63 14.21 10.41
C LYS A 105 7.70 12.80 9.84
N CYS A 106 7.49 11.74 10.62
CA CYS A 106 7.45 10.38 10.10
C CYS A 106 6.36 10.20 9.05
N VAL A 107 5.16 10.75 9.27
CA VAL A 107 4.08 10.72 8.27
C VAL A 107 4.47 11.47 7.00
N PHE A 108 5.09 12.64 7.13
CA PHE A 108 5.55 13.39 5.97
C PHE A 108 6.71 12.70 5.26
N ASP A 109 7.69 12.18 6.00
CA ASP A 109 8.82 11.43 5.47
C ASP A 109 8.32 10.17 4.74
N SER A 110 7.36 9.43 5.30
CA SER A 110 6.69 8.30 4.63
C SER A 110 6.08 8.75 3.31
N MET A 111 5.24 9.78 3.33
CA MET A 111 4.54 10.25 2.13
C MET A 111 5.48 10.85 1.08
N LEU A 112 6.49 11.62 1.47
CA LEU A 112 7.50 12.20 0.59
C LEU A 112 8.43 11.14 0.02
N SER A 113 8.77 10.14 0.82
CA SER A 113 9.57 9.02 0.35
C SER A 113 8.84 8.30 -0.79
N MET A 114 7.51 8.25 -0.75
CA MET A 114 6.70 7.65 -1.81
C MET A 114 6.59 8.57 -3.01
N LEU A 115 6.34 9.86 -2.80
CA LEU A 115 5.92 10.78 -3.86
C LEU A 115 7.04 11.33 -4.75
N GLY A 116 8.31 11.01 -4.48
CA GLY A 116 9.42 11.53 -5.27
C GLY A 116 9.70 13.01 -4.97
N LYS A 117 10.92 13.46 -5.24
CA LYS A 117 11.34 14.85 -4.93
C LYS A 117 10.82 15.88 -5.93
N ASP A 118 10.31 15.43 -7.06
CA ASP A 118 9.88 16.21 -8.22
C ASP A 118 8.48 16.84 -8.04
N VAL A 119 7.68 16.32 -7.11
CA VAL A 119 6.33 16.84 -6.82
C VAL A 119 6.26 17.74 -5.60
N LYS A 120 7.41 18.13 -5.03
CA LYS A 120 7.48 18.99 -3.83
C LYS A 120 6.73 20.31 -4.01
N ASP A 121 6.79 20.90 -5.20
CA ASP A 121 6.18 22.20 -5.49
C ASP A 121 4.66 22.09 -5.68
N ASN A 122 4.14 20.86 -5.79
CA ASN A 122 2.72 20.55 -5.85
C ASN A 122 2.10 20.32 -4.47
N ILE A 123 2.92 20.27 -3.41
CA ILE A 123 2.45 20.03 -2.05
C ILE A 123 1.80 21.30 -1.49
N GLN A 124 0.52 21.18 -1.11
CA GLN A 124 -0.27 22.24 -0.49
C GLN A 124 -0.78 21.80 0.89
N LEU A 125 -0.62 22.66 1.89
CA LEU A 125 -1.05 22.36 3.26
C LEU A 125 -2.49 22.82 3.50
N LEU A 126 -3.33 21.90 3.98
CA LEU A 126 -4.71 22.18 4.38
C LEU A 126 -4.81 22.05 5.90
N ILE A 127 -4.87 23.18 6.60
CA ILE A 127 -4.86 23.24 8.06
C ILE A 127 -6.29 23.28 8.60
N THR A 128 -6.59 22.33 9.47
CA THR A 128 -7.90 22.14 10.11
C THR A 128 -7.87 22.61 11.56
N PHE A 129 -9.03 22.92 12.15
CA PHE A 129 -9.12 23.46 13.52
C PHE A 129 -8.33 24.77 13.72
N ALA A 130 -8.14 25.54 12.64
CA ALA A 130 -7.42 26.80 12.65
C ALA A 130 -8.38 27.95 13.00
N ASP A 131 -8.74 28.04 14.28
CA ASP A 131 -9.79 28.95 14.77
C ASP A 131 -9.31 30.41 14.94
N GLY A 132 -8.01 30.66 14.97
CA GLY A 132 -7.43 32.00 15.08
C GLY A 132 -5.90 32.01 15.05
N GLY A 133 -5.33 33.18 14.72
CA GLY A 133 -3.88 33.38 14.66
C GLY A 133 -3.17 32.57 13.57
N THR A 134 -1.83 32.55 13.65
CA THR A 134 -0.97 31.66 12.87
C THR A 134 -1.03 30.26 13.47
N PRO A 135 -1.43 29.22 12.73
CA PRO A 135 -1.52 27.85 13.26
C PRO A 135 -0.16 27.36 13.82
N PRO A 136 -0.09 26.92 15.10
CA PRO A 136 1.16 26.45 15.70
C PRO A 136 1.85 25.30 14.95
N VAL A 137 1.08 24.46 14.25
CA VAL A 137 1.62 23.39 13.42
C VAL A 137 2.58 23.89 12.33
N LEU A 138 2.47 25.15 11.87
CA LEU A 138 3.36 25.69 10.83
C LEU A 138 4.81 25.78 11.30
N GLU A 139 5.06 26.10 12.57
CA GLU A 139 6.42 26.11 13.13
C GLU A 139 7.00 24.70 13.14
N ALA A 140 6.22 23.69 13.54
CA ALA A 140 6.63 22.30 13.50
C ALA A 140 6.94 21.81 12.08
N LEU A 141 6.15 22.24 11.08
CA LEU A 141 6.39 21.92 9.68
C LEU A 141 7.64 22.60 9.12
N LYS A 142 7.91 23.82 9.58
CA LYS A 142 9.13 24.58 9.23
C LYS A 142 10.37 23.92 9.83
N GLU A 143 10.32 23.50 11.10
CA GLU A 143 11.40 22.74 11.75
C GLU A 143 11.63 21.36 11.10
N ALA A 144 10.58 20.74 10.57
CA ALA A 144 10.68 19.45 9.88
C ALA A 144 11.32 19.56 8.48
N ASP A 145 11.56 20.77 7.96
CA ASP A 145 12.05 21.05 6.61
C ASP A 145 11.14 20.42 5.53
N LEU A 146 9.81 20.57 5.70
CA LEU A 146 8.86 20.00 4.76
C LEU A 146 9.06 20.65 3.36
N PRO A 147 9.32 19.85 2.31
CA PRO A 147 9.52 20.36 0.96
C PRO A 147 8.15 20.70 0.36
N CYS A 148 7.69 21.91 0.65
CA CYS A 148 6.46 22.49 0.14
C CYS A 148 6.73 23.93 -0.30
N ALA A 149 5.82 24.51 -1.08
CA ALA A 149 5.91 25.91 -1.44
C ALA A 149 5.93 26.77 -0.16
N GLN A 150 6.78 27.80 -0.13
CA GLN A 150 6.92 28.72 1.01
C GLN A 150 6.76 30.17 0.52
N ASP A 151 6.29 31.04 1.40
CA ASP A 151 6.31 32.48 1.15
C ASP A 151 7.69 33.10 1.38
N GLU A 152 7.83 34.42 1.16
CA GLU A 152 9.08 35.16 1.37
C GLU A 152 9.63 35.07 2.80
N SER A 153 8.79 34.76 3.80
CA SER A 153 9.18 34.58 5.20
C SER A 153 9.62 33.14 5.54
N GLY A 154 9.61 32.25 4.54
CA GLY A 154 9.85 30.82 4.71
C GLY A 154 8.72 30.13 5.47
N THR A 155 7.52 30.72 5.48
CA THR A 155 6.34 30.07 6.03
C THR A 155 5.72 29.18 4.96
N PRO A 156 5.43 27.90 5.25
CA PRO A 156 4.75 27.01 4.31
C PRO A 156 3.42 27.58 3.80
N LEU A 157 3.21 27.50 2.49
CA LEU A 157 1.95 27.85 1.85
C LEU A 157 0.85 26.94 2.38
N HIS A 158 -0.18 27.56 2.99
CA HIS A 158 -1.21 26.83 3.69
C HIS A 158 -2.58 27.50 3.56
N PHE A 159 -3.62 26.68 3.61
CA PHE A 159 -5.02 27.09 3.54
C PHE A 159 -5.75 26.59 4.78
N ARG A 160 -6.55 27.46 5.39
CA ARG A 160 -7.23 27.16 6.66
C ARG A 160 -8.67 26.75 6.43
N PHE A 161 -9.12 25.68 7.08
CA PHE A 161 -10.48 25.18 6.99
C PHE A 161 -11.05 24.86 8.36
N ASN A 162 -12.15 25.51 8.72
CA ASN A 162 -12.88 25.18 9.92
C ASN A 162 -14.10 24.32 9.57
N HIS A 163 -13.96 23.01 9.77
CA HIS A 163 -15.00 22.03 9.44
C HIS A 163 -16.25 22.16 10.31
N SER A 164 -16.19 22.81 11.48
CA SER A 164 -17.34 22.97 12.37
C SER A 164 -18.52 23.65 11.67
N ALA A 165 -18.25 24.60 10.76
CA ALA A 165 -19.25 25.31 9.98
C ALA A 165 -20.07 24.41 9.04
N LEU A 166 -19.55 23.23 8.65
CA LEU A 166 -20.29 22.27 7.81
C LEU A 166 -21.40 21.55 8.57
N PHE A 167 -21.31 21.49 9.90
CA PHE A 167 -22.23 20.75 10.76
C PHE A 167 -23.04 21.67 11.67
N ALA A 168 -22.68 22.95 11.73
CA ALA A 168 -23.36 23.93 12.55
C ALA A 168 -24.72 24.32 11.95
N PRO A 169 -25.76 24.45 12.79
CA PRO A 169 -27.03 25.00 12.33
C PRO A 169 -26.87 26.50 12.02
N THR A 170 -27.62 26.98 11.03
CA THR A 170 -27.64 28.41 10.67
C THR A 170 -28.19 29.30 11.79
N GLN A 171 -28.97 28.71 12.69
CA GLN A 171 -29.50 29.35 13.89
C GLN A 171 -29.08 28.59 15.15
N ASN A 172 -28.82 29.32 16.24
CA ASN A 172 -28.56 28.79 17.57
C ASN A 172 -29.48 29.49 18.58
N GLY A 173 -30.34 28.72 19.27
CA GLY A 173 -31.29 29.27 20.26
C GLY A 173 -32.28 30.31 19.70
N GLY A 174 -32.67 30.19 18.43
CA GLY A 174 -33.56 31.14 17.75
C GLY A 174 -32.88 32.43 17.24
N SER A 175 -31.55 32.52 17.37
CA SER A 175 -30.73 33.63 16.85
C SER A 175 -29.75 33.15 15.77
N ARG A 176 -29.28 34.05 14.90
CA ARG A 176 -28.29 33.75 13.85
C ARG A 176 -26.99 33.24 14.47
N ASN A 177 -26.49 32.11 14.00
CA ASN A 177 -25.24 31.52 14.49
C ASN A 177 -24.02 32.24 13.89
N ALA A 178 -23.74 33.45 14.39
CA ALA A 178 -22.73 34.36 13.83
C ALA A 178 -21.31 33.77 13.82
N VAL A 179 -20.95 32.95 14.81
CA VAL A 179 -19.63 32.31 14.89
C VAL A 179 -19.46 31.27 13.77
N ALA A 180 -20.44 30.39 13.59
CA ALA A 180 -20.39 29.38 12.53
C ALA A 180 -20.42 30.01 11.14
N GLU A 181 -21.16 31.10 10.98
CA GLU A 181 -21.15 31.86 9.73
C GLU A 181 -19.79 32.50 9.44
N MET A 182 -19.15 33.09 10.45
CA MET A 182 -17.79 33.64 10.30
C MET A 182 -16.82 32.54 9.83
N PHE A 183 -16.90 31.34 10.42
CA PHE A 183 -16.11 30.19 10.00
C PHE A 183 -16.45 29.70 8.59
N TRP A 184 -17.72 29.76 8.17
CA TRP A 184 -18.13 29.47 6.80
C TRP A 184 -17.51 30.44 5.81
N LYS A 185 -17.59 31.74 6.09
CA LYS A 185 -17.01 32.80 5.26
C LYS A 185 -15.50 32.64 5.15
N MET A 186 -14.80 32.47 6.27
CA MET A 186 -13.35 32.23 6.29
C MET A 186 -12.96 31.00 5.46
N SER A 187 -13.69 29.90 5.60
CA SER A 187 -13.41 28.67 4.83
C SER A 187 -13.72 28.83 3.34
N THR A 188 -14.72 29.65 2.99
CA THR A 188 -15.08 29.97 1.60
C THR A 188 -14.03 30.84 0.92
N GLU A 189 -13.52 31.85 1.62
CA GLU A 189 -12.41 32.70 1.16
C GLU A 189 -11.13 31.86 0.99
N SER A 190 -10.79 31.05 1.99
CA SER A 190 -9.64 30.12 1.93
C SER A 190 -9.73 29.12 0.78
N MET A 191 -10.93 28.60 0.47
CA MET A 191 -11.15 27.73 -0.70
C MET A 191 -10.95 28.48 -2.02
N LYS A 192 -11.35 29.76 -2.09
CA LYS A 192 -11.08 30.60 -3.27
C LYS A 192 -9.58 30.76 -3.46
N ASP A 193 -8.86 31.11 -2.41
CA ASP A 193 -7.41 31.30 -2.47
C ASP A 193 -6.68 30.00 -2.85
N PHE A 194 -7.14 28.86 -2.33
CA PHE A 194 -6.65 27.53 -2.74
C PHE A 194 -6.82 27.29 -4.25
N PHE A 195 -8.01 27.52 -4.81
CA PHE A 195 -8.24 27.33 -6.24
C PHE A 195 -7.54 28.37 -7.11
N ASP A 196 -7.32 29.59 -6.62
CA ASP A 196 -6.51 30.59 -7.31
C ASP A 196 -5.03 30.19 -7.33
N SER A 197 -4.51 29.65 -6.21
CA SER A 197 -3.17 29.09 -6.13
C SER A 197 -3.00 27.89 -7.06
N LEU A 198 -3.97 26.98 -7.11
CA LEU A 198 -3.93 25.77 -7.94
C LEU A 198 -3.70 26.07 -9.43
N LYS A 199 -4.20 27.21 -9.93
CA LYS A 199 -3.97 27.65 -11.33
C LYS A 199 -2.51 27.95 -11.66
N MET A 200 -1.71 28.25 -10.63
CA MET A 200 -0.31 28.61 -10.76
C MET A 200 0.62 27.41 -10.58
N VAL A 201 0.10 26.28 -10.10
CA VAL A 201 0.89 25.07 -9.88
C VAL A 201 1.09 24.36 -11.21
N GLU A 202 2.34 24.00 -11.50
CA GLU A 202 2.67 23.22 -12.68
C GLU A 202 2.25 21.76 -12.47
N THR A 203 1.44 21.22 -13.37
CA THR A 203 1.09 19.79 -13.39
C THR A 203 2.34 18.93 -13.47
N LYS A 204 2.45 17.92 -12.60
CA LYS A 204 3.57 16.96 -12.61
C LYS A 204 3.11 15.57 -13.00
N SER A 205 3.95 14.89 -13.76
CA SER A 205 3.80 13.46 -14.02
C SER A 205 4.18 12.66 -12.78
N LEU A 206 3.46 11.56 -12.53
CA LEU A 206 3.75 10.59 -11.48
C LEU A 206 4.72 9.50 -11.92
N THR A 207 5.35 9.58 -13.11
CA THR A 207 6.24 8.51 -13.60
C THR A 207 7.36 8.17 -12.60
N LEU A 208 8.06 9.17 -12.06
CA LEU A 208 9.14 8.94 -11.09
C LEU A 208 8.63 8.36 -9.77
N THR A 209 7.50 8.89 -9.27
CA THR A 209 6.78 8.31 -8.14
C THR A 209 6.51 6.82 -8.38
N MET A 210 5.98 6.47 -9.55
CA MET A 210 5.64 5.10 -9.90
C MET A 210 6.86 4.19 -10.02
N ASP A 211 7.98 4.68 -10.56
CA ASP A 211 9.22 3.92 -10.63
C ASP A 211 9.78 3.64 -9.22
N ILE A 212 9.76 4.63 -8.33
CA ILE A 212 10.16 4.47 -6.91
C ILE A 212 9.29 3.42 -6.21
N LEU A 213 7.96 3.49 -6.39
CA LEU A 213 7.03 2.55 -5.76
C LEU A 213 7.23 1.12 -6.28
N LYS A 214 7.49 0.94 -7.58
CA LYS A 214 7.79 -0.38 -8.16
C LYS A 214 9.11 -0.94 -7.66
N GLU A 215 10.18 -0.14 -7.67
CA GLU A 215 11.50 -0.56 -7.21
C GLU A 215 11.47 -0.99 -5.74
N ARG A 216 10.78 -0.24 -4.88
CA ARG A 216 10.60 -0.62 -3.46
C ARG A 216 9.87 -1.93 -3.30
N GLN A 217 8.77 -2.08 -4.02
CA GLN A 217 7.98 -3.31 -3.98
C GLN A 217 8.80 -4.52 -4.44
N GLU A 218 9.61 -4.37 -5.47
CA GLU A 218 10.51 -5.41 -5.96
C GLU A 218 11.62 -5.73 -4.95
N LEU A 219 12.21 -4.72 -4.31
CA LEU A 219 13.20 -4.90 -3.24
C LEU A 219 12.59 -5.61 -2.03
N GLU A 220 11.37 -5.23 -1.62
CA GLU A 220 10.66 -5.92 -0.56
C GLU A 220 10.36 -7.38 -0.92
N ALA A 221 9.98 -7.65 -2.17
CA ALA A 221 9.77 -9.01 -2.66
C ALA A 221 11.07 -9.83 -2.63
N ALA A 222 12.21 -9.22 -3.01
CA ALA A 222 13.52 -9.87 -2.94
C ALA A 222 13.94 -10.19 -1.49
N LEU A 223 13.53 -9.38 -0.51
CA LEU A 223 13.81 -9.63 0.89
C LEU A 223 12.92 -10.72 1.54
N ARG A 224 11.85 -11.16 0.88
CA ARG A 224 10.97 -12.23 1.39
C ARG A 224 11.52 -13.62 1.07
N SER A 225 11.45 -14.53 2.03
CA SER A 225 11.73 -15.95 1.81
C SER A 225 10.45 -16.69 1.43
N PRO A 226 10.46 -17.52 0.36
CA PRO A 226 9.34 -18.41 0.06
C PRO A 226 9.05 -19.40 1.20
N PRO A 227 7.82 -19.91 1.29
CA PRO A 227 7.53 -21.05 2.15
C PRO A 227 8.39 -22.26 1.80
N SER A 228 8.69 -23.10 2.79
CA SER A 228 9.43 -24.34 2.59
C SER A 228 8.76 -25.25 1.56
N LEU A 229 9.60 -25.96 0.80
CA LEU A 229 9.17 -26.91 -0.20
C LEU A 229 8.46 -28.10 0.46
N LYS A 230 7.47 -28.67 -0.23
CA LYS A 230 6.95 -30.00 0.12
C LYS A 230 7.67 -31.01 -0.76
N VAL A 231 8.40 -31.94 -0.12
CA VAL A 231 9.21 -32.92 -0.83
C VAL A 231 8.81 -34.32 -0.38
N GLN A 232 8.41 -35.17 -1.32
CA GLN A 232 8.01 -36.54 -1.05
C GLN A 232 8.67 -37.53 -2.01
N PRO A 233 9.15 -38.70 -1.52
CA PRO A 233 9.71 -39.72 -2.38
C PRO A 233 8.61 -40.38 -3.22
N VAL A 234 8.87 -40.51 -4.52
CA VAL A 234 7.99 -41.16 -5.50
C VAL A 234 8.78 -42.20 -6.30
N LYS A 235 8.11 -43.31 -6.66
CA LYS A 235 8.77 -44.40 -7.37
C LYS A 235 8.75 -44.16 -8.89
N PRO A 236 9.81 -44.53 -9.63
CA PRO A 236 11.10 -45.03 -9.14
C PRO A 236 12.08 -43.89 -8.83
N ASN A 237 12.83 -44.02 -7.73
CA ASN A 237 14.01 -43.22 -7.36
C ASN A 237 13.91 -41.72 -7.68
N SER A 238 12.81 -41.09 -7.29
CA SER A 238 12.56 -39.68 -7.55
C SER A 238 11.92 -38.99 -6.36
N PHE A 239 12.03 -37.66 -6.31
CA PHE A 239 11.26 -36.83 -5.39
C PHE A 239 10.26 -36.00 -6.17
N LEU A 240 9.00 -36.00 -5.75
CA LEU A 240 8.05 -34.98 -6.15
C LEU A 240 8.28 -33.76 -5.27
N ILE A 241 8.58 -32.62 -5.90
CA ILE A 241 8.80 -31.35 -5.24
C ILE A 241 7.64 -30.43 -5.59
N THR A 242 6.90 -30.01 -4.57
CA THR A 242 5.79 -29.06 -4.68
C THR A 242 6.19 -27.73 -4.05
N ILE A 243 6.14 -26.66 -4.85
CA ILE A 243 6.34 -25.28 -4.45
C ILE A 243 4.99 -24.70 -4.02
N ASN A 244 4.92 -24.11 -2.84
CA ASN A 244 3.74 -23.34 -2.44
C ASN A 244 3.92 -21.90 -2.96
N PRO A 245 3.10 -21.44 -3.94
CA PRO A 245 3.26 -20.12 -4.52
C PRO A 245 3.07 -19.03 -3.46
N MET A 246 3.86 -17.95 -3.57
CA MET A 246 3.70 -16.79 -2.69
C MET A 246 2.48 -16.00 -3.20
N ALA A 247 1.29 -16.29 -2.65
CA ALA A 247 0.01 -15.87 -3.23
C ALA A 247 -0.20 -14.35 -3.38
N GLU A 248 0.67 -13.50 -2.84
CA GLU A 248 0.46 -12.05 -2.79
C GLU A 248 1.75 -11.22 -2.89
N ALA A 249 2.79 -11.74 -3.56
CA ALA A 249 3.91 -10.88 -3.93
C ALA A 249 3.46 -9.99 -5.09
N MET A 250 3.05 -8.77 -4.79
CA MET A 250 2.94 -7.72 -5.80
C MET A 250 4.36 -7.51 -6.35
N GLY A 251 4.61 -8.03 -7.54
CA GLY A 251 5.92 -8.21 -8.14
C GLY A 251 5.83 -9.46 -9.00
N SER A 252 6.01 -9.31 -10.32
CA SER A 252 5.85 -10.42 -11.26
C SER A 252 6.93 -11.48 -11.01
N ILE A 253 6.64 -12.45 -10.14
CA ILE A 253 7.47 -13.65 -9.96
C ILE A 253 7.48 -14.36 -11.32
N SER A 254 8.65 -14.41 -11.94
CA SER A 254 8.84 -15.10 -13.23
C SER A 254 8.99 -16.61 -13.03
N GLY A 255 9.44 -17.02 -11.84
CA GLY A 255 9.58 -18.42 -11.45
C GLY A 255 10.25 -18.59 -10.10
N TYR A 256 10.77 -19.79 -9.88
CA TYR A 256 11.48 -20.18 -8.67
C TYR A 256 12.82 -20.80 -9.04
N GLN A 257 13.84 -20.49 -8.24
CA GLN A 257 15.09 -21.24 -8.26
C GLN A 257 15.06 -22.25 -7.12
N VAL A 258 15.12 -23.54 -7.45
CA VAL A 258 15.19 -24.62 -6.47
C VAL A 258 16.62 -25.11 -6.39
N ALA A 259 17.18 -25.13 -5.19
CA ALA A 259 18.50 -25.67 -4.93
C ALA A 259 18.39 -26.95 -4.09
N TYR A 260 19.18 -27.96 -4.43
CA TYR A 260 19.27 -29.22 -3.69
C TYR A 260 20.70 -29.74 -3.60
N ARG A 261 20.97 -30.54 -2.56
CA ARG A 261 22.26 -31.24 -2.37
C ARG A 261 22.08 -32.51 -1.54
N ALA A 262 22.97 -33.48 -1.69
CA ALA A 262 23.02 -34.58 -0.74
C ALA A 262 23.62 -34.09 0.59
N ALA A 263 23.17 -34.65 1.72
CA ALA A 263 23.69 -34.32 3.03
C ALA A 263 25.19 -34.67 3.09
N GLY A 264 26.02 -33.67 3.41
CA GLY A 264 27.48 -33.78 3.41
C GLY A 264 28.16 -33.25 2.15
N GLU A 265 27.41 -32.93 1.07
CA GLU A 265 27.96 -32.16 -0.05
C GLU A 265 27.99 -30.66 0.28
N GLU A 266 29.07 -29.96 -0.09
CA GLU A 266 29.17 -28.51 0.12
C GLU A 266 28.38 -27.72 -0.93
N ASN A 267 28.42 -28.18 -2.19
CA ASN A 267 27.89 -27.45 -3.34
C ASN A 267 26.40 -27.75 -3.59
N TRP A 268 25.62 -26.70 -3.77
CA TRP A 268 24.22 -26.80 -4.17
C TRP A 268 24.10 -26.99 -5.69
N LYS A 269 23.22 -27.90 -6.11
CA LYS A 269 22.74 -28.00 -7.50
C LYS A 269 21.48 -27.15 -7.62
N SER A 270 21.30 -26.43 -8.73
CA SER A 270 20.17 -25.51 -8.92
C SER A 270 19.36 -25.83 -10.17
N LEU A 271 18.05 -25.62 -10.08
CA LEU A 271 17.06 -25.82 -11.13
C LEU A 271 16.18 -24.56 -11.19
N HIS A 272 15.88 -24.10 -12.41
CA HIS A 272 14.89 -23.05 -12.62
C HIS A 272 13.53 -23.67 -12.91
N VAL A 273 12.51 -23.18 -12.24
CA VAL A 273 11.12 -23.63 -12.36
C VAL A 273 10.28 -22.42 -12.77
N GLU A 274 9.61 -22.50 -13.91
CA GLU A 274 8.73 -21.44 -14.39
C GLU A 274 7.59 -21.17 -13.40
N GLY A 275 7.17 -19.92 -13.23
CA GLY A 275 6.15 -19.53 -12.25
C GLY A 275 4.77 -20.18 -12.46
N SER A 276 4.48 -20.69 -13.65
CA SER A 276 3.25 -21.44 -13.95
C SER A 276 3.29 -22.90 -13.46
N LYS A 277 4.46 -23.41 -13.06
CA LYS A 277 4.65 -24.79 -12.59
C LYS A 277 4.86 -24.80 -11.09
N ASN A 278 3.97 -25.48 -10.39
CA ASN A 278 4.05 -25.62 -8.93
C ASN A 278 4.64 -26.97 -8.52
N GLU A 279 4.78 -27.92 -9.44
CA GLU A 279 5.26 -29.27 -9.15
C GLU A 279 6.21 -29.75 -10.24
N PHE A 280 7.26 -30.46 -9.82
CA PHE A 280 8.17 -31.15 -10.73
C PHE A 280 8.84 -32.33 -10.01
N THR A 281 9.38 -33.24 -10.82
CA THR A 281 10.03 -34.45 -10.33
C THR A 281 11.53 -34.32 -10.47
N LEU A 282 12.26 -34.52 -9.37
CA LEU A 282 13.71 -34.71 -9.40
C LEU A 282 14.01 -36.21 -9.53
N GLU A 283 14.54 -36.60 -10.69
CA GLU A 283 14.83 -38.00 -11.02
C GLU A 283 16.24 -38.45 -10.59
N ASN A 284 16.44 -39.77 -10.60
CA ASN A 284 17.74 -40.42 -10.39
C ASN A 284 18.37 -40.13 -9.02
N VAL A 285 17.57 -40.11 -7.95
CA VAL A 285 18.08 -39.93 -6.59
C VAL A 285 18.58 -41.23 -5.98
N HIS A 286 19.62 -41.12 -5.15
CA HIS A 286 20.24 -42.28 -4.51
C HIS A 286 19.40 -42.77 -3.33
N LEU A 287 19.20 -44.09 -3.25
CA LEU A 287 18.56 -44.75 -2.12
C LEU A 287 19.32 -44.43 -0.83
N THR A 288 18.61 -44.33 0.30
CA THR A 288 19.17 -44.09 1.65
C THR A 288 19.97 -42.80 1.83
N THR A 289 20.04 -41.97 0.79
CA THR A 289 20.74 -40.69 0.82
C THR A 289 19.77 -39.61 1.28
N GLN A 290 20.20 -38.82 2.26
CA GLN A 290 19.47 -37.66 2.72
C GLN A 290 19.76 -36.49 1.79
N TYR A 291 18.71 -35.78 1.37
CA TYR A 291 18.81 -34.60 0.52
C TYR A 291 18.23 -33.39 1.24
N GLN A 292 18.88 -32.25 1.06
CA GLN A 292 18.40 -30.96 1.51
C GLN A 292 17.93 -30.16 0.29
N PHE A 293 16.84 -29.42 0.46
CA PHE A 293 16.19 -28.63 -0.57
C PHE A 293 15.88 -27.24 -0.03
N ARG A 294 15.98 -26.22 -0.87
CA ARG A 294 15.53 -24.85 -0.59
C ARG A 294 15.09 -24.18 -1.88
N CYS A 295 14.23 -23.18 -1.80
CA CYS A 295 13.83 -22.40 -2.97
C CYS A 295 13.93 -20.89 -2.71
N ALA A 296 14.09 -20.15 -3.79
CA ALA A 296 13.98 -18.70 -3.81
C ALA A 296 13.05 -18.29 -4.97
N ALA A 297 12.28 -17.23 -4.78
CA ALA A 297 11.49 -16.64 -5.86
C ALA A 297 12.43 -15.88 -6.80
N VAL A 298 12.12 -15.89 -8.10
CA VAL A 298 12.86 -15.15 -9.13
C VAL A 298 11.97 -14.03 -9.61
N THR A 299 12.44 -12.78 -9.48
CA THR A 299 11.81 -11.60 -10.08
C THR A 299 12.56 -11.24 -11.37
N HIS A 300 12.15 -10.18 -12.06
CA HIS A 300 12.83 -9.74 -13.28
C HIS A 300 14.17 -9.03 -13.01
N LEU A 301 14.47 -8.66 -11.77
CA LEU A 301 15.74 -8.05 -11.35
C LEU A 301 16.65 -9.07 -10.66
N GLU A 302 16.14 -9.77 -9.63
CA GLU A 302 16.98 -10.56 -8.72
C GLU A 302 16.27 -11.82 -8.17
N ILE A 303 17.03 -12.61 -7.39
CA ILE A 303 16.54 -13.79 -6.66
C ILE A 303 16.25 -13.37 -5.22
N SER A 304 15.12 -13.82 -4.68
CA SER A 304 14.73 -13.53 -3.30
C SER A 304 15.63 -14.22 -2.27
N ARG A 305 15.39 -13.96 -0.98
CA ARG A 305 15.94 -14.81 0.09
C ARG A 305 15.52 -16.26 -0.10
N TRP A 306 16.41 -17.18 0.29
CA TRP A 306 16.12 -18.61 0.30
C TRP A 306 15.10 -18.95 1.39
N SER A 307 14.25 -19.95 1.10
CA SER A 307 13.38 -20.60 2.08
C SER A 307 14.19 -21.31 3.15
N GLU A 308 13.52 -21.70 4.24
CA GLU A 308 14.10 -22.69 5.14
C GLU A 308 14.37 -24.01 4.39
N GLU A 309 15.39 -24.74 4.87
CA GLU A 309 15.82 -25.99 4.28
C GLU A 309 14.81 -27.10 4.61
N THR A 310 14.36 -27.80 3.57
CA THR A 310 13.55 -29.01 3.70
C THR A 310 14.45 -30.22 3.51
N THR A 311 14.33 -31.21 4.38
CA THR A 311 15.16 -32.41 4.30
C THR A 311 14.30 -33.64 4.02
N CYS A 312 14.70 -34.47 3.06
CA CYS A 312 13.98 -35.68 2.67
C CYS A 312 14.96 -36.83 2.41
N ILE A 313 14.53 -38.07 2.70
CA ILE A 313 15.33 -39.29 2.49
C ILE A 313 14.52 -40.22 1.60
N TYR A 314 15.15 -40.76 0.55
CA TYR A 314 14.52 -41.79 -0.26
C TYR A 314 14.70 -43.16 0.43
N PRO A 315 13.62 -43.90 0.74
CA PRO A 315 13.69 -45.14 1.50
C PRO A 315 14.41 -46.25 0.72
N ALA A 316 15.11 -47.15 1.43
CA ALA A 316 15.67 -48.35 0.83
C ALA A 316 14.56 -49.25 0.26
N GLU A 317 14.83 -49.92 -0.86
CA GLU A 317 13.95 -50.99 -1.33
C GLU A 317 13.92 -52.12 -0.28
N LYS A 318 12.73 -52.50 0.19
CA LYS A 318 12.59 -53.69 1.02
C LYS A 318 12.81 -54.91 0.12
N THR A 319 13.92 -55.61 0.32
CA THR A 319 14.14 -56.92 -0.27
C THR A 319 13.14 -57.89 0.36
N GLU A 320 12.04 -58.20 -0.34
CA GLU A 320 11.19 -59.33 0.04
C GLU A 320 11.96 -60.62 -0.26
N GLN A 321 12.67 -61.15 0.74
CA GLN A 321 13.14 -62.53 0.70
C GLN A 321 11.91 -63.44 0.85
N GLY A 322 11.46 -64.00 -0.27
CA GLY A 322 10.47 -65.07 -0.28
C GLY A 322 11.03 -66.31 0.41
N SER A 323 10.62 -66.57 1.64
CA SER A 323 10.76 -67.88 2.28
C SER A 323 9.61 -68.77 1.79
N GLN A 324 9.90 -69.60 0.79
CA GLN A 324 9.19 -70.86 0.57
C GLN A 324 9.38 -71.73 1.81
N GLU A 325 8.34 -71.88 2.63
CA GLU A 325 8.26 -72.99 3.59
C GLU A 325 7.52 -74.15 2.92
N ASP A 326 8.30 -75.21 2.68
CA ASP A 326 7.90 -76.53 2.22
C ASP A 326 7.27 -77.33 3.38
N HIS A 327 6.48 -78.33 3.00
CA HIS A 327 5.51 -79.08 3.78
C HIS A 327 6.04 -79.81 5.04
N GLY A 328 5.18 -79.87 6.06
CA GLY A 328 5.26 -80.83 7.16
C GLY A 328 3.87 -81.18 7.72
N ALA A 329 3.35 -82.35 7.33
CA ALA A 329 2.08 -82.91 7.76
C ALA A 329 2.15 -83.58 9.14
N GLN A 330 1.05 -83.52 9.91
CA GLN A 330 0.54 -84.56 10.84
C GLN A 330 -0.80 -84.05 11.42
N ALA A 331 -1.95 -84.64 11.07
CA ALA A 331 -2.55 -85.90 11.53
C ALA A 331 -3.42 -85.73 12.79
N LYS A 332 -4.66 -86.22 12.66
CA LYS A 332 -5.77 -86.26 13.62
C LYS A 332 -5.53 -87.23 14.79
N GLU A 333 -6.23 -86.97 15.90
CA GLU A 333 -6.91 -87.85 16.88
C GLU A 333 -6.91 -87.08 18.22
N GLU A 334 -7.98 -86.92 19.00
CA GLU A 334 -9.34 -87.46 19.06
C GLU A 334 -10.22 -86.46 19.84
#